data_AF-A0A136JC70-F1
#
_entry.id   AF-A0A136JC70-F1
#
_cell.length_a   1.000
_cell.length_b   1.000
_cell.length_c   1.000
_cell.angle_alpha   90.00
_cell.angle_beta   90.00
_cell.angle_gamma   90.00
#
_symmetry.space_group_name_H-M   'P 1'
#
loop_
_entity.id
_entity.type
_entity.pdbx_description
1 polymer ?
#
loop_
_entity_poly.entity_id
_entity_poly.type
_entity_poly.pdbx_seq_one_letter_code
_entity_poly.pdbx_strand_id
1 'polypeptide(L)'
;MSFVPGRLVSRIWFDEHLVGREQVRLRILTNLASIMAQLSALSFDKMGSVLPTHSAQLGPIFDWVEPADEGEPMQVAVSGPFDTLRTFLDDAAAKQGPHKRNDWSDGREKILAVLRECFLAADAKSGGRFVLRPPDFDSQNVLADEEGNITGLIDWDLAHTFPRILGYAAYPGWITRDWDPLMYGWPKMADSENSPAELQRYRLHYSTELGKVSHSKADLELNKTSHLIEAIWIGLLNYHNQLPIVMKFVRAVLGEDANAIRIMIDIGKGEFGESQWKELSDGLRAMILGPA
;
A
#
# COMPACT_ATOMS: atom_id res chain seq x y z
N MET A 1 27.06 3.10 -10.92
CA MET A 1 26.30 4.08 -10.11
C MET A 1 27.27 4.81 -9.20
N SER A 2 27.03 6.09 -8.90
CA SER A 2 27.82 6.85 -7.94
C SER A 2 27.35 6.55 -6.51
N PHE A 3 28.23 6.72 -5.52
CA PHE A 3 27.86 6.60 -4.11
C PHE A 3 26.83 7.67 -3.72
N VAL A 4 25.79 7.27 -2.98
CA VAL A 4 24.79 8.18 -2.42
C VAL A 4 25.06 8.31 -0.91
N PRO A 5 25.40 9.51 -0.40
CA PRO A 5 25.68 9.70 1.03
C PRO A 5 24.40 9.64 1.87
N GLY A 6 24.53 9.39 3.17
CA GLY A 6 23.42 9.37 4.14
C GLY A 6 23.30 8.04 4.89
N ARG A 7 22.38 7.98 5.85
CA ARG A 7 21.98 6.76 6.55
C ARG A 7 20.55 6.38 6.11
N LEU A 8 20.22 5.09 6.18
CA LEU A 8 18.86 4.63 5.93
C LEU A 8 17.89 5.25 6.93
N VAL A 9 16.73 5.70 6.45
CA VAL A 9 15.67 6.24 7.31
C VAL A 9 15.25 5.20 8.33
N SER A 10 15.21 3.90 8.00
CA SER A 10 14.93 2.83 8.97
C SER A 10 15.87 2.82 10.19
N ARG A 11 17.10 3.32 10.02
CA ARG A 11 18.10 3.47 11.11
C ARG A 11 17.98 4.80 11.83
N ILE A 12 17.69 5.89 11.13
CA ILE A 12 17.55 7.24 11.72
C ILE A 12 16.23 7.34 12.50
N TRP A 13 15.15 6.78 11.95
CA TRP A 13 13.78 6.99 12.41
C TRP A 13 13.60 6.55 13.86
N PHE A 14 14.19 5.44 14.26
CA PHE A 14 14.09 4.90 15.62
C PHE A 14 15.33 5.16 16.49
N ASP A 15 16.31 5.92 16.02
CA ASP A 15 17.55 6.21 16.75
C ASP A 15 17.28 7.04 18.02
N GLU A 16 17.29 6.41 19.20
CA GLU A 16 17.02 7.09 20.48
C GLU A 16 18.09 8.11 20.87
N HIS A 17 19.28 8.01 20.29
CA HIS A 17 20.40 8.91 20.57
C HIS A 17 20.37 10.16 19.69
N LEU A 18 19.49 10.21 18.68
CA LEU A 18 19.36 11.35 17.79
C LEU A 18 18.68 12.54 18.48
N VAL A 19 19.45 13.60 18.71
CA VAL A 19 18.95 14.87 19.26
C VAL A 19 17.94 15.49 18.29
N GLY A 20 16.76 15.86 18.80
CA GLY A 20 15.71 16.43 17.94
C GLY A 20 15.10 15.42 16.96
N ARG A 21 15.13 14.12 17.29
CA ARG A 21 14.59 13.01 16.47
C ARG A 21 13.23 13.33 15.86
N GLU A 22 12.33 13.94 16.63
CA GLU A 22 11.01 14.29 16.13
C GLU A 22 11.07 15.35 15.01
N GLN A 23 11.87 16.40 15.18
CA GLN A 23 12.08 17.41 14.14
C GLN A 23 12.71 16.80 12.89
N VAL A 24 13.63 15.84 13.06
CA VAL A 24 14.24 15.09 11.96
C VAL A 24 13.20 14.24 11.21
N ARG A 25 12.37 13.47 11.93
CA ARG A 25 11.28 12.67 11.33
C ARG A 25 10.32 13.53 10.51
N LEU A 26 9.90 14.67 11.05
CA LEU A 26 9.01 15.60 10.35
C LEU A 26 9.69 16.22 9.12
N ARG A 27 10.99 16.55 9.19
CA ARG A 27 11.74 17.06 8.03
C ARG A 27 11.90 16.03 6.93
N ILE A 28 12.16 14.77 7.29
CA ILE A 28 12.19 13.63 6.35
C ILE A 28 10.88 13.57 5.58
N LEU A 29 9.74 13.57 6.28
CA LEU A 29 8.42 13.53 5.64
C LEU A 29 8.16 14.76 4.75
N THR A 30 8.56 15.95 5.19
CA THR A 30 8.45 17.19 4.39
C THR A 30 9.25 17.11 3.09
N ASN A 31 10.52 16.69 3.16
CA ASN A 31 11.39 16.52 2.00
C ASN A 31 10.83 15.44 1.05
N LEU A 32 10.40 14.31 1.62
CA LEU A 32 9.88 13.21 0.85
C LEU A 32 8.61 13.58 0.08
N ALA A 33 7.68 14.31 0.72
CA ALA A 33 6.50 14.83 0.05
C ALA A 33 6.86 15.71 -1.17
N SER A 34 7.88 16.58 -1.02
CA SER A 34 8.38 17.41 -2.14
C SER A 34 9.04 16.60 -3.25
N ILE A 35 9.76 15.53 -2.92
CA ILE A 35 10.41 14.66 -3.91
C ILE A 35 9.36 13.84 -4.66
N MET A 36 8.44 13.21 -3.93
CA MET A 36 7.37 12.42 -4.52
C MET A 36 6.48 13.27 -5.42
N ALA A 37 6.18 14.52 -5.05
CA ALA A 37 5.43 15.44 -5.90
C ALA A 37 6.08 15.67 -7.28
N GLN A 38 7.41 15.56 -7.42
CA GLN A 38 8.08 15.67 -8.73
C GLN A 38 7.72 14.51 -9.66
N LEU A 39 7.44 13.32 -9.11
CA LEU A 39 7.01 12.15 -9.90
C LEU A 39 5.60 12.32 -10.48
N SER A 40 4.82 13.31 -10.01
CA SER A 40 3.48 13.61 -10.56
C SER A 40 3.49 13.98 -12.04
N ALA A 41 4.62 14.48 -12.55
CA ALA A 41 4.79 14.81 -13.95
C ALA A 41 4.89 13.57 -14.86
N LEU A 42 5.11 12.38 -14.29
CA LEU A 42 5.30 11.14 -15.03
C LEU A 42 4.01 10.32 -15.02
N SER A 43 3.26 10.37 -16.12
CA SER A 43 2.01 9.62 -16.31
C SER A 43 2.08 8.69 -17.52
N PHE A 44 1.42 7.54 -17.40
CA PHE A 44 1.45 6.44 -18.34
C PHE A 44 0.05 5.88 -18.58
N ASP A 45 -0.11 5.30 -19.77
CA ASP A 45 -1.36 4.72 -20.26
C ASP A 45 -1.52 3.25 -19.87
N LYS A 46 -0.43 2.61 -19.43
CA LYS A 46 -0.39 1.19 -19.08
C LYS A 46 0.33 0.98 -17.76
N MET A 47 0.01 -0.14 -17.13
CA MET A 47 0.76 -0.70 -16.02
C MET A 47 1.88 -1.58 -16.56
N GLY A 48 3.15 -1.17 -16.38
CA GLY A 48 4.30 -1.91 -16.91
C GLY A 48 5.63 -1.43 -16.34
N SER A 49 6.69 -2.20 -16.59
CA SER A 49 8.06 -1.83 -16.16
C SER A 49 8.63 -0.73 -17.04
N VAL A 50 9.38 0.19 -16.44
CA VAL A 50 10.13 1.20 -17.20
C VAL A 50 11.37 0.54 -17.78
N LEU A 51 11.39 0.34 -19.11
CA LEU A 51 12.53 -0.29 -19.76
C LEU A 51 13.66 0.73 -19.98
N PRO A 52 14.93 0.32 -19.87
CA PRO A 52 16.09 1.17 -20.14
C PRO A 52 16.31 1.31 -21.65
N THR A 53 15.29 1.78 -22.36
CA THR A 53 15.33 2.03 -23.80
C THR A 53 15.28 3.52 -24.08
N HIS A 54 15.80 3.96 -25.23
CA HIS A 54 15.71 5.36 -25.66
C HIS A 54 14.27 5.81 -25.98
N SER A 55 13.33 4.88 -26.04
CA SER A 55 11.89 5.13 -26.14
C SER A 55 11.24 4.98 -24.76
N ALA A 56 10.26 5.82 -24.43
CA ALA A 56 9.45 5.74 -23.21
C ALA A 56 8.47 4.55 -23.23
N GLN A 57 8.92 3.39 -23.71
CA GLN A 57 8.10 2.18 -23.83
C GLN A 57 8.05 1.44 -22.51
N LEU A 58 6.85 1.05 -22.11
CA LEU A 58 6.63 0.18 -20.97
C LEU A 58 6.69 -1.29 -21.41
N GLY A 59 7.46 -2.07 -20.66
CA GLY A 59 7.56 -3.52 -20.80
C GLY A 59 6.61 -4.28 -19.87
N PRO A 60 6.68 -5.62 -19.86
CA PRO A 60 5.99 -6.42 -18.87
C PRO A 60 6.46 -6.07 -17.45
N ILE A 61 5.61 -6.28 -16.46
CA ILE A 61 5.96 -6.24 -15.04
C ILE A 61 6.73 -7.51 -14.69
N PHE A 62 7.85 -7.31 -13.99
CA PHE A 62 8.68 -8.39 -13.45
C PHE A 62 8.48 -8.45 -11.94
N ASP A 63 8.41 -9.67 -11.39
CA ASP A 63 8.27 -9.91 -9.97
C ASP A 63 9.11 -11.11 -9.53
N TRP A 64 9.50 -11.14 -8.25
CA TRP A 64 10.19 -12.28 -7.66
C TRP A 64 9.17 -13.30 -7.14
N VAL A 65 9.36 -14.56 -7.50
CA VAL A 65 8.58 -15.67 -6.98
C VAL A 65 9.47 -16.49 -6.07
N GLU A 66 9.09 -16.53 -4.79
CA GLU A 66 9.68 -17.47 -3.84
C GLU A 66 9.29 -18.90 -4.23
N PRO A 67 10.28 -19.81 -4.36
CA PRO A 67 9.99 -21.19 -4.68
C PRO A 67 9.29 -21.89 -3.50
N ALA A 68 8.47 -22.88 -3.82
CA ALA A 68 7.73 -23.64 -2.80
C ALA A 68 8.65 -24.53 -1.93
N ASP A 69 9.79 -24.95 -2.47
CA ASP A 69 10.72 -25.87 -1.84
C ASP A 69 12.02 -25.15 -1.44
N GLU A 70 12.50 -25.40 -0.22
CA GLU A 70 13.76 -24.85 0.28
C GLU A 70 14.94 -25.34 -0.58
N GLY A 71 15.75 -24.40 -1.08
CA GLY A 71 16.96 -24.68 -1.86
C GLY A 71 16.82 -24.50 -3.38
N GLU A 72 15.60 -24.28 -3.87
CA GLU A 72 15.36 -23.87 -5.26
C GLU A 72 15.74 -22.39 -5.46
N PRO A 73 16.19 -21.99 -6.66
CA PRO A 73 16.49 -20.59 -6.95
C PRO A 73 15.20 -19.77 -7.04
N MET A 74 15.26 -18.49 -6.64
CA MET A 74 14.21 -17.51 -6.92
C MET A 74 13.91 -17.48 -8.42
N GLN A 75 12.62 -17.44 -8.75
CA GLN A 75 12.16 -17.34 -10.13
C GLN A 75 11.67 -15.94 -10.42
N VAL A 76 11.73 -15.53 -11.69
CA VAL A 76 11.14 -14.26 -12.14
C VAL A 76 9.78 -14.54 -12.77
N ALA A 77 8.72 -13.99 -12.19
CA ALA A 77 7.42 -13.91 -12.84
C ALA A 77 7.38 -12.74 -13.82
N VAL A 78 6.69 -12.95 -14.94
CA VAL A 78 6.48 -11.93 -15.97
C VAL A 78 4.99 -11.77 -16.21
N SER A 79 4.53 -10.53 -16.33
CA SER A 79 3.10 -10.24 -16.51
C SER A 79 2.85 -8.95 -17.28
N GLY A 80 1.69 -8.84 -17.93
CA GLY A 80 1.33 -7.62 -18.64
C GLY A 80 2.24 -7.29 -19.84
N PRO A 81 2.39 -6.00 -20.19
CA PRO A 81 1.81 -4.82 -19.53
C PRO A 81 0.28 -4.81 -19.58
N PHE A 82 -0.36 -4.09 -18.66
CA PHE A 82 -1.81 -4.06 -18.51
C PHE A 82 -2.40 -2.70 -18.89
N ASP A 83 -3.53 -2.70 -19.60
CA ASP A 83 -4.24 -1.46 -19.96
C ASP A 83 -5.08 -0.92 -18.79
N THR A 84 -5.47 -1.78 -17.84
CA THR A 84 -6.32 -1.39 -16.71
C THR A 84 -5.89 -2.08 -15.42
N LEU A 85 -6.20 -1.46 -14.27
CA LEU A 85 -6.05 -2.10 -12.96
C LEU A 85 -6.88 -3.40 -12.86
N ARG A 86 -8.07 -3.45 -13.48
CA ARG A 86 -8.91 -4.65 -13.47
C ARG A 86 -8.20 -5.84 -14.10
N THR A 87 -7.62 -5.67 -15.29
CA THR A 87 -6.87 -6.73 -15.99
C THR A 87 -5.63 -7.18 -15.22
N PHE A 88 -4.95 -6.26 -14.53
CA PHE A 88 -3.84 -6.61 -13.64
C PHE A 88 -4.32 -7.48 -12.46
N LEU A 89 -5.39 -7.05 -11.77
CA LEU A 89 -5.92 -7.79 -10.62
C LEU A 89 -6.54 -9.15 -11.00
N ASP A 90 -7.13 -9.26 -12.20
CA ASP A 90 -7.62 -10.54 -12.73
C ASP A 90 -6.47 -11.53 -12.98
N ASP A 91 -5.36 -11.07 -13.57
CA ASP A 91 -4.15 -11.88 -13.79
C ASP A 91 -3.50 -12.30 -12.46
N ALA A 92 -3.38 -11.40 -11.50
CA ALA A 92 -2.87 -11.70 -10.16
C ALA A 92 -3.72 -12.76 -9.44
N ALA A 93 -5.05 -12.63 -9.50
CA ALA A 93 -5.96 -13.61 -8.91
C ALA A 93 -5.85 -14.98 -9.58
N ALA A 94 -5.67 -15.02 -10.91
CA ALA A 94 -5.49 -16.29 -11.64
C ALA A 94 -4.21 -17.03 -11.21
N LYS A 95 -3.13 -16.30 -10.93
CA LYS A 95 -1.84 -16.86 -10.48
C LYS A 95 -1.88 -17.44 -9.07
N GLN A 96 -2.68 -16.88 -8.17
CA GLN A 96 -2.88 -17.44 -6.83
C GLN A 96 -3.59 -18.81 -6.86
N GLY A 97 -4.26 -19.13 -7.97
CA GLY A 97 -4.92 -20.41 -8.18
C GLY A 97 -6.18 -20.60 -7.32
N PRO A 98 -6.90 -21.72 -7.52
CA PRO A 98 -8.11 -22.00 -6.76
C PRO A 98 -7.80 -22.31 -5.30
N HIS A 99 -8.51 -21.65 -4.39
CA HIS A 99 -8.43 -21.97 -2.96
C HIS A 99 -9.38 -23.13 -2.59
N LYS A 100 -9.01 -23.88 -1.55
CA LYS A 100 -9.88 -24.90 -0.98
C LYS A 100 -11.11 -24.25 -0.34
N ARG A 101 -12.26 -24.38 -1.01
CA ARG A 101 -13.56 -23.92 -0.54
C ARG A 101 -13.91 -24.46 0.85
N ASN A 102 -14.28 -23.56 1.72
CA ASN A 102 -14.89 -23.80 3.03
C ASN A 102 -15.51 -22.48 3.52
N ASP A 103 -16.32 -22.53 4.57
CA ASP A 103 -17.00 -21.35 5.14
C ASP A 103 -16.04 -20.18 5.43
N TRP A 104 -14.80 -20.48 5.84
CA TRP A 104 -13.79 -19.47 6.11
C TRP A 104 -13.28 -18.79 4.83
N SER A 105 -12.92 -19.57 3.81
CA SER A 105 -12.44 -19.03 2.54
C SER A 105 -13.54 -18.24 1.83
N ASP A 106 -14.79 -18.70 1.90
CA ASP A 106 -15.92 -18.09 1.22
C ASP A 106 -16.29 -16.74 1.87
N GLY A 107 -16.28 -16.67 3.20
CA GLY A 107 -16.48 -15.41 3.92
C GLY A 107 -15.39 -14.37 3.61
N ARG A 108 -14.12 -14.80 3.63
CA ARG A 108 -12.96 -13.97 3.27
C ARG A 108 -13.06 -13.47 1.82
N GLU A 109 -13.34 -14.36 0.87
CA GLU A 109 -13.48 -14.02 -0.55
C GLU A 109 -14.61 -13.01 -0.80
N LYS A 110 -15.75 -13.16 -0.11
CA LYS A 110 -16.87 -12.22 -0.23
C LYS A 110 -16.49 -10.81 0.22
N ILE A 111 -15.71 -10.67 1.30
CA ILE A 111 -15.23 -9.36 1.76
C ILE A 111 -14.14 -8.82 0.83
N LEU A 112 -13.17 -9.65 0.42
CA LEU A 112 -12.13 -9.25 -0.55
C LEU A 112 -12.74 -8.76 -1.87
N ALA A 113 -13.84 -9.37 -2.32
CA ALA A 113 -14.55 -8.90 -3.50
C ALA A 113 -15.11 -7.48 -3.33
N VAL A 114 -15.65 -7.14 -2.15
CA VAL A 114 -16.09 -5.76 -1.85
C VAL A 114 -14.90 -4.80 -1.85
N LEU A 115 -13.80 -5.18 -1.19
CA LEU A 115 -12.57 -4.37 -1.13
C LEU A 115 -11.98 -4.13 -2.52
N ARG A 116 -11.93 -5.19 -3.36
CA ARG A 116 -11.49 -5.12 -4.75
C ARG A 116 -12.31 -4.14 -5.57
N GLU A 117 -13.64 -4.22 -5.49
CA GLU A 117 -14.49 -3.28 -6.22
C GLU A 117 -14.37 -1.85 -5.68
N CYS A 118 -14.14 -1.66 -4.38
CA CYS A 118 -13.82 -0.33 -3.83
C CYS A 118 -12.51 0.21 -4.40
N PHE A 119 -11.47 -0.62 -4.51
CA PHE A 119 -10.20 -0.20 -5.10
C PHE A 119 -10.36 0.16 -6.58
N LEU A 120 -11.09 -0.64 -7.37
CA LEU A 120 -11.37 -0.34 -8.77
C LEU A 120 -12.20 0.95 -8.94
N ALA A 121 -13.15 1.20 -8.05
CA ALA A 121 -13.90 2.46 -8.04
C ALA A 121 -13.03 3.66 -7.65
N ALA A 122 -12.10 3.50 -6.71
CA ALA A 122 -11.15 4.54 -6.32
C ALA A 122 -10.18 4.88 -7.47
N ASP A 123 -9.68 3.87 -8.17
CA ASP A 123 -8.84 4.04 -9.36
C ASP A 123 -9.57 4.78 -10.48
N ALA A 124 -10.81 4.40 -10.77
CA ALA A 124 -11.65 5.08 -11.75
C ALA A 124 -11.87 6.56 -11.39
N LYS A 125 -12.12 6.88 -10.11
CA LYS A 125 -12.21 8.27 -9.62
C LYS A 125 -10.89 9.04 -9.78
N SER A 126 -9.75 8.35 -9.77
CA SER A 126 -8.41 8.94 -9.91
C SER A 126 -7.99 9.22 -11.37
N GLY A 127 -8.83 8.80 -12.33
CA GLY A 127 -8.63 8.97 -13.77
C GLY A 127 -8.10 7.75 -14.51
N GLY A 128 -7.88 6.61 -13.84
CA GLY A 128 -7.45 5.35 -14.46
C GLY A 128 -6.09 5.44 -15.18
N ARG A 129 -5.23 6.37 -14.76
CA ARG A 129 -3.87 6.56 -15.29
C ARG A 129 -2.85 5.95 -14.34
N PHE A 130 -1.73 5.52 -14.89
CA PHE A 130 -0.63 4.98 -14.10
C PHE A 130 0.49 6.01 -13.94
N VAL A 131 1.23 5.92 -12.84
CA VAL A 131 2.30 6.84 -12.46
C VAL A 131 3.46 6.08 -11.83
N LEU A 132 4.60 6.74 -11.59
CA LEU A 132 5.73 6.11 -10.90
C LEU A 132 5.69 6.29 -9.39
N ARG A 133 6.28 5.31 -8.71
CA ARG A 133 6.60 5.28 -7.28
C ARG A 133 7.84 4.39 -7.10
N PRO A 134 8.69 4.62 -6.08
CA PRO A 134 9.68 3.63 -5.67
C PRO A 134 9.02 2.26 -5.41
N PRO A 135 9.55 1.14 -5.94
CA PRO A 135 8.88 -0.17 -5.89
C PRO A 135 8.61 -0.65 -4.46
N ASP A 136 9.64 -0.55 -3.61
CA ASP A 136 9.53 -0.73 -2.18
C ASP A 136 9.72 0.62 -1.47
N PHE A 137 8.64 1.41 -1.46
CA PHE A 137 8.62 2.75 -0.87
C PHE A 137 8.53 2.70 0.67
N ASP A 138 9.53 2.08 1.29
CA ASP A 138 9.69 1.98 2.74
C ASP A 138 11.03 2.61 3.20
N SER A 139 11.15 2.79 4.51
CA SER A 139 12.22 3.49 5.23
C SER A 139 13.59 2.85 5.02
N GLN A 140 13.66 1.58 4.63
CA GLN A 140 14.91 0.89 4.30
C GLN A 140 15.50 1.34 2.96
N ASN A 141 14.70 1.96 2.08
CA ASN A 141 15.10 2.38 0.74
C ASN A 141 15.17 3.91 0.57
N VAL A 142 15.08 4.63 1.70
CA VAL A 142 15.21 6.08 1.76
C VAL A 142 16.47 6.42 2.55
N LEU A 143 17.34 7.28 2.01
CA LEU A 143 18.50 7.82 2.71
C LEU A 143 18.27 9.26 3.13
N ALA A 144 18.78 9.62 4.31
CA ALA A 144 18.82 10.99 4.78
C ALA A 144 20.15 11.33 5.47
N ASP A 145 20.48 12.61 5.54
CA ASP A 145 21.55 13.14 6.40
C ASP A 145 21.09 13.25 7.87
N GLU A 146 21.97 13.73 8.76
CA GLU A 146 21.69 13.83 10.20
C GLU A 146 20.64 14.91 10.51
N GLU A 147 20.48 15.89 9.62
CA GLU A 147 19.49 16.95 9.73
C GLU A 147 18.10 16.51 9.24
N GLY A 148 17.99 15.37 8.58
CA GLY A 148 16.74 14.82 8.03
C GLY A 148 16.42 15.26 6.60
N ASN A 149 17.40 15.77 5.84
CA ASN A 149 17.23 16.02 4.41
C ASN A 149 17.42 14.72 3.65
N ILE A 150 16.53 14.44 2.70
CA ILE A 150 16.62 13.23 1.88
C ILE A 150 17.78 13.38 0.90
N THR A 151 18.67 12.39 0.89
CA THR A 151 19.85 12.35 0.02
C THR A 151 19.69 11.37 -1.14
N GLY A 152 18.78 10.40 -1.04
CA GLY A 152 18.45 9.52 -2.14
C GLY A 152 17.32 8.54 -1.87
N LEU A 153 16.72 8.07 -2.96
CA LEU A 153 15.80 6.93 -3.01
C LEU A 153 16.52 5.83 -3.79
N ILE A 154 16.69 4.67 -3.16
CA ILE A 154 17.42 3.53 -3.74
C ILE A 154 16.46 2.37 -4.01
N ASP A 155 17.01 1.24 -4.47
CA ASP A 155 16.27 0.00 -4.70
C ASP A 155 15.13 0.16 -5.71
N TRP A 156 15.49 0.66 -6.90
CA TRP A 156 14.58 0.81 -8.04
C TRP A 156 14.50 -0.46 -8.90
N ASP A 157 14.99 -1.58 -8.39
CA ASP A 157 14.83 -2.86 -9.08
C ASP A 157 13.34 -3.19 -9.18
N LEU A 158 12.94 -3.78 -10.32
CA LEU A 158 11.53 -4.06 -10.65
C LEU A 158 10.62 -2.81 -10.73
N ALA A 159 11.18 -1.62 -10.97
CA ALA A 159 10.40 -0.41 -11.15
C ALA A 159 9.37 -0.50 -12.27
N HIS A 160 8.12 -0.37 -11.85
CA HIS A 160 6.95 -0.36 -12.72
C HIS A 160 5.99 0.76 -12.31
N THR A 161 5.04 1.05 -13.18
CA THR A 161 4.03 2.07 -12.94
C THR A 161 2.89 1.51 -12.10
N PHE A 162 2.32 2.33 -11.21
CA PHE A 162 1.25 1.99 -10.29
C PHE A 162 -0.02 2.80 -10.59
N PRO A 163 -1.21 2.32 -10.18
CA PRO A 163 -2.41 3.16 -10.11
C PRO A 163 -2.10 4.45 -9.35
N ARG A 164 -2.64 5.60 -9.81
CA ARG A 164 -2.30 6.92 -9.24
C ARG A 164 -2.47 7.00 -7.72
N ILE A 165 -3.48 6.33 -7.17
CA ILE A 165 -3.77 6.28 -5.73
C ILE A 165 -2.70 5.54 -4.89
N LEU A 166 -1.96 4.62 -5.51
CA LEU A 166 -0.81 3.92 -4.93
C LEU A 166 0.52 4.51 -5.38
N GLY A 167 0.49 5.53 -6.23
CA GLY A 167 1.66 6.13 -6.85
C GLY A 167 2.29 7.23 -6.00
N TYR A 168 2.64 8.35 -6.65
CA TYR A 168 3.36 9.45 -6.00
C TYR A 168 2.61 10.12 -4.85
N ALA A 169 1.28 10.05 -4.84
CA ALA A 169 0.45 10.64 -3.79
C ALA A 169 0.30 9.72 -2.56
N ALA A 170 0.81 8.49 -2.61
CA ALA A 170 0.73 7.57 -1.49
C ALA A 170 1.62 8.01 -0.32
N TYR A 171 1.21 7.63 0.89
CA TYR A 171 2.09 7.65 2.05
C TYR A 171 3.25 6.65 1.88
N PRO A 172 4.41 6.92 2.49
CA PRO A 172 5.46 5.92 2.63
C PRO A 172 5.03 4.74 3.53
N GLY A 173 5.52 3.53 3.24
CA GLY A 173 5.06 2.28 3.87
C GLY A 173 5.23 2.25 5.39
N TRP A 174 6.33 2.77 5.92
CA TRP A 174 6.56 2.75 7.38
C TRP A 174 5.56 3.59 8.17
N ILE A 175 4.88 4.56 7.55
CA ILE A 175 3.81 5.34 8.20
C ILE A 175 2.41 4.80 7.91
N THR A 176 2.28 3.63 7.27
CA THR A 176 1.01 2.93 7.00
C THR A 176 0.96 1.51 7.58
N ARG A 177 2.06 1.05 8.23
CA ARG A 177 2.19 -0.32 8.75
C ARG A 177 1.05 -0.77 9.66
N ASP A 178 0.36 0.12 10.37
CA ASP A 178 -0.82 -0.22 11.19
C ASP A 178 -1.98 -0.87 10.41
N TRP A 179 -1.92 -0.84 9.07
CA TRP A 179 -2.86 -1.48 8.17
C TRP A 179 -2.37 -2.80 7.54
N ASP A 180 -1.14 -3.23 7.85
CA ASP A 180 -0.64 -4.58 7.56
C ASP A 180 -0.38 -5.35 8.87
N PRO A 181 -1.40 -6.04 9.42
CA PRO A 181 -1.27 -6.69 10.73
C PRO A 181 -0.27 -7.85 10.75
N LEU A 182 0.16 -8.37 9.59
CA LEU A 182 1.19 -9.40 9.55
C LEU A 182 2.56 -8.81 9.82
N MET A 183 2.78 -7.57 9.37
CA MET A 183 4.06 -6.86 9.51
C MET A 183 4.10 -5.93 10.72
N TYR A 184 2.96 -5.50 11.26
CA TYR A 184 2.89 -4.51 12.32
C TYR A 184 3.10 -5.09 13.71
N GLY A 185 4.19 -4.66 14.37
CA GLY A 185 4.63 -5.23 15.65
C GLY A 185 4.16 -4.50 16.92
N TRP A 186 3.48 -3.35 16.84
CA TRP A 186 3.10 -2.58 18.03
C TRP A 186 2.03 -3.30 18.89
N PRO A 187 2.10 -3.25 20.24
CA PRO A 187 3.12 -2.61 21.07
C PRO A 187 4.32 -3.51 21.41
N LYS A 188 4.37 -4.74 20.88
CA LYS A 188 5.41 -5.72 21.22
C LYS A 188 6.78 -5.38 20.64
N MET A 189 6.83 -4.58 19.57
CA MET A 189 8.04 -4.13 18.89
C MET A 189 8.17 -2.59 18.92
N ALA A 190 7.92 -1.97 20.08
CA ALA A 190 7.92 -0.52 20.24
C ALA A 190 9.25 0.17 19.84
N ASP A 191 10.37 -0.56 19.87
CA ASP A 191 11.69 -0.05 19.48
C ASP A 191 11.84 0.13 17.96
N SER A 192 10.96 -0.49 17.17
CA SER A 192 11.00 -0.47 15.70
C SER A 192 9.64 -0.18 15.06
N GLU A 193 8.65 0.22 15.86
CA GLU A 193 7.29 0.51 15.42
C GLU A 193 6.72 1.70 16.17
N ASN A 194 6.05 2.61 15.46
CA ASN A 194 5.28 3.66 16.08
C ASN A 194 3.86 3.18 16.42
N SER A 195 3.26 3.78 17.45
CA SER A 195 1.86 3.54 17.79
C SER A 195 0.90 4.01 16.69
N PRO A 196 -0.35 3.50 16.61
CA PRO A 196 -1.30 3.95 15.59
C PRO A 196 -1.59 5.46 15.64
N ALA A 197 -1.58 6.04 16.84
CA ALA A 197 -1.79 7.48 17.03
C ALA A 197 -0.61 8.31 16.48
N GLU A 198 0.62 7.86 16.67
CA GLU A 198 1.79 8.50 16.06
C GLU A 198 1.79 8.36 14.54
N LEU A 199 1.47 7.18 14.02
CA LEU A 199 1.37 6.94 12.58
C LEU A 199 0.31 7.85 11.94
N GLN A 200 -0.85 8.03 12.59
CA GLN A 200 -1.86 8.98 12.16
C GLN A 200 -1.34 10.43 12.14
N ARG A 201 -0.57 10.84 13.15
CA ARG A 201 0.05 12.18 13.20
C ARG A 201 1.06 12.39 12.07
N TYR A 202 1.88 11.38 11.77
CA TYR A 202 2.83 11.43 10.65
C TYR A 202 2.13 11.47 9.29
N ARG A 203 1.07 10.67 9.11
CA ARG A 203 0.23 10.75 7.90
C ARG A 203 -0.37 12.15 7.72
N LEU A 204 -0.91 12.75 8.78
CA LEU A 204 -1.46 14.11 8.73
C LEU A 204 -0.39 15.14 8.34
N HIS A 205 0.81 15.05 8.92
CA HIS A 205 1.94 15.92 8.56
C HIS A 205 2.33 15.75 7.09
N TYR A 206 2.57 14.52 6.64
CA TYR A 206 2.93 14.23 5.25
C TYR A 206 1.87 14.73 4.27
N SER A 207 0.58 14.49 4.55
CA SER A 207 -0.54 14.95 3.73
C SER A 207 -0.57 16.48 3.62
N THR A 208 -0.32 17.17 4.73
CA THR A 208 -0.26 18.63 4.79
C THR A 208 0.89 19.17 3.94
N GLU A 209 2.09 18.59 4.04
CA GLU A 209 3.25 19.02 3.26
C GLU A 209 3.09 18.70 1.77
N LEU A 210 2.57 17.52 1.43
CA LEU A 210 2.23 17.16 0.05
C LEU A 210 1.23 18.16 -0.54
N GLY A 211 0.26 18.64 0.24
CA GLY A 211 -0.70 19.64 -0.20
C GLY A 211 -0.12 21.03 -0.48
N LYS A 212 1.03 21.38 0.11
CA LYS A 212 1.72 22.64 -0.18
C LYS A 212 2.45 22.61 -1.52
N VAL A 213 2.90 21.43 -1.93
CA VAL A 213 3.71 21.25 -3.16
C VAL A 213 2.90 20.66 -4.32
N SER A 214 1.77 20.00 -4.04
CA SER A 214 0.89 19.45 -5.07
C SER A 214 0.10 20.56 -5.75
N HIS A 215 -0.02 20.44 -7.07
CA HIS A 215 -0.81 21.36 -7.89
C HIS A 215 -2.29 20.96 -8.00
N SER A 216 -2.72 19.87 -7.36
CA SER A 216 -4.04 19.27 -7.56
C SER A 216 -4.71 18.87 -6.25
N LYS A 217 -5.89 19.43 -5.99
CA LYS A 217 -6.76 19.01 -4.87
C LYS A 217 -7.14 17.53 -4.96
N ALA A 218 -7.25 16.98 -6.18
CA ALA A 218 -7.57 15.57 -6.36
C ALA A 218 -6.49 14.66 -5.76
N ASP A 219 -5.21 15.05 -5.84
CA ASP A 219 -4.09 14.26 -5.30
C ASP A 219 -4.16 14.14 -3.79
N LEU A 220 -4.61 15.21 -3.13
CA LEU A 220 -4.80 15.21 -1.67
C LEU A 220 -5.94 14.29 -1.25
N GLU A 221 -7.01 14.22 -2.03
CA GLU A 221 -8.08 13.26 -1.75
C GLU A 221 -7.61 11.81 -1.94
N LEU A 222 -6.75 11.54 -2.94
CA LEU A 222 -6.14 10.22 -3.13
C LEU A 222 -5.23 9.84 -1.97
N ASN A 223 -4.42 10.79 -1.48
CA ASN A 223 -3.50 10.56 -0.37
C ASN A 223 -4.25 10.13 0.92
N LYS A 224 -5.41 10.72 1.22
CA LYS A 224 -6.16 10.43 2.47
C LYS A 224 -6.47 8.95 2.66
N THR A 225 -6.76 8.21 1.59
CA THR A 225 -7.14 6.80 1.65
C THR A 225 -6.07 5.86 1.10
N SER A 226 -4.89 6.37 0.70
CA SER A 226 -3.87 5.55 0.06
C SER A 226 -3.40 4.38 0.93
N HIS A 227 -3.32 4.55 2.25
CA HIS A 227 -2.95 3.51 3.21
C HIS A 227 -3.97 2.36 3.28
N LEU A 228 -5.27 2.66 3.13
CA LEU A 228 -6.32 1.65 3.03
C LEU A 228 -6.19 0.88 1.72
N ILE A 229 -5.95 1.60 0.63
CA ILE A 229 -5.80 1.02 -0.70
C ILE A 229 -4.53 0.17 -0.79
N GLU A 230 -3.45 0.58 -0.13
CA GLU A 230 -2.22 -0.20 0.00
C GLU A 230 -2.45 -1.50 0.77
N ALA A 231 -3.22 -1.47 1.86
CA ALA A 231 -3.61 -2.70 2.53
C ALA A 231 -4.47 -3.60 1.63
N ILE A 232 -5.40 -3.04 0.86
CA ILE A 232 -6.18 -3.82 -0.12
C ILE A 232 -5.25 -4.42 -1.18
N TRP A 233 -4.28 -3.65 -1.68
CA TRP A 233 -3.27 -4.12 -2.63
C TRP A 233 -2.50 -5.32 -2.07
N ILE A 234 -1.93 -5.19 -0.87
CA ILE A 234 -1.21 -6.26 -0.18
C ILE A 234 -2.11 -7.48 0.00
N GLY A 235 -3.35 -7.29 0.46
CA GLY A 235 -4.31 -8.37 0.67
C GLY A 235 -4.74 -9.06 -0.63
N LEU A 236 -4.85 -8.33 -1.75
CA LEU A 236 -5.21 -8.92 -3.03
C LEU A 236 -4.04 -9.67 -3.68
N LEU A 237 -2.79 -9.28 -3.41
CA LEU A 237 -1.62 -9.87 -4.06
C LEU A 237 -0.92 -10.94 -3.22
N ASN A 238 -1.02 -10.89 -1.90
CA ASN A 238 -0.39 -11.87 -1.00
C ASN A 238 -1.44 -12.66 -0.20
N TYR A 239 -1.48 -13.97 -0.46
CA TYR A 239 -2.39 -14.90 0.20
C TYR A 239 -2.26 -14.89 1.74
N HIS A 240 -1.05 -14.76 2.26
CA HIS A 240 -0.80 -14.76 3.71
C HIS A 240 -1.37 -13.51 4.39
N ASN A 241 -1.43 -12.39 3.67
CA ASN A 241 -1.97 -11.14 4.19
C ASN A 241 -3.50 -11.03 4.05
N GLN A 242 -4.14 -11.80 3.15
CA GLN A 242 -5.58 -11.74 2.90
C GLN A 242 -6.40 -11.75 4.19
N LEU A 243 -6.15 -12.74 5.05
CA LEU A 243 -6.93 -12.95 6.26
C LEU A 243 -6.71 -11.83 7.30
N PRO A 244 -5.46 -11.53 7.73
CA PRO A 244 -5.21 -10.43 8.66
C PRO A 244 -5.81 -9.10 8.19
N ILE A 245 -5.70 -8.80 6.88
CA ILE A 245 -6.21 -7.56 6.29
C ILE A 245 -7.73 -7.52 6.31
N VAL A 246 -8.41 -8.59 5.86
CA VAL A 246 -9.89 -8.66 5.94
C VAL A 246 -10.36 -8.46 7.39
N MET A 247 -9.71 -9.11 8.36
CA MET A 247 -10.05 -8.93 9.78
C MET A 247 -9.86 -7.48 10.24
N LYS A 248 -8.80 -6.80 9.79
CA LYS A 248 -8.56 -5.39 10.10
C LYS A 248 -9.68 -4.50 9.56
N PHE A 249 -10.11 -4.72 8.32
CA PHE A 249 -11.22 -3.98 7.70
C PHE A 249 -12.55 -4.22 8.42
N VAL A 250 -12.85 -5.46 8.80
CA VAL A 250 -14.08 -5.79 9.55
C VAL A 250 -14.10 -5.07 10.91
N ARG A 251 -12.99 -5.08 11.64
CA ARG A 251 -12.86 -4.38 12.92
C ARG A 251 -12.92 -2.86 12.77
N ALA A 252 -12.35 -2.31 11.71
CA ALA A 252 -12.41 -0.87 11.46
C ALA A 252 -13.87 -0.39 11.25
N VAL A 253 -14.73 -1.23 10.67
CA VAL A 253 -16.14 -0.89 10.42
C VAL A 253 -17.04 -1.21 11.61
N LEU A 254 -16.88 -2.38 12.24
CA LEU A 254 -17.79 -2.88 13.28
C LEU A 254 -17.28 -2.67 14.72
N GLY A 255 -16.08 -2.10 14.87
CA GLY A 255 -15.40 -1.88 16.15
C GLY A 255 -14.27 -2.86 16.41
N GLU A 256 -13.24 -2.41 17.13
CA GLU A 256 -12.03 -3.20 17.41
C GLU A 256 -12.31 -4.50 18.20
N ASP A 257 -13.37 -4.51 19.03
CA ASP A 257 -13.81 -5.69 19.78
C ASP A 257 -14.62 -6.71 18.94
N ALA A 258 -14.89 -6.40 17.67
CA ALA A 258 -15.64 -7.30 16.80
C ALA A 258 -14.89 -8.63 16.59
N ASN A 259 -15.62 -9.74 16.75
CA ASN A 259 -15.10 -11.07 16.45
C ASN A 259 -15.10 -11.30 14.93
N ALA A 260 -14.15 -10.67 14.24
CA ALA A 260 -14.02 -10.72 12.79
C ALA A 260 -13.94 -12.16 12.26
N ILE A 261 -13.32 -13.07 13.01
CA ILE A 261 -13.24 -14.50 12.69
C ILE A 261 -14.65 -15.10 12.61
N ARG A 262 -15.46 -14.93 13.67
CA ARG A 262 -16.82 -15.46 13.70
C ARG A 262 -17.68 -14.84 12.59
N ILE A 263 -17.58 -13.53 12.40
CA ILE A 263 -18.31 -12.80 11.36
C ILE A 263 -17.98 -13.35 9.97
N MET A 264 -16.70 -13.60 9.65
CA MET A 264 -16.32 -14.21 8.37
C MET A 264 -16.91 -15.60 8.19
N ILE A 265 -16.87 -16.45 9.23
CA ILE A 265 -17.48 -17.79 9.19
C ILE A 265 -18.98 -17.67 8.90
N ASP A 266 -19.68 -16.77 9.59
CA ASP A 266 -21.13 -16.59 9.42
C ASP A 266 -21.45 -16.07 8.01
N ILE A 267 -20.60 -15.22 7.43
CA ILE A 267 -20.74 -14.75 6.05
C ILE A 267 -20.62 -15.92 5.08
N GLY A 268 -19.61 -16.79 5.25
CA GLY A 268 -19.39 -17.93 4.37
C GLY A 268 -20.48 -18.99 4.47
N LYS A 269 -21.05 -19.18 5.67
CA LYS A 269 -22.21 -20.06 5.88
C LYS A 269 -23.54 -19.48 5.36
N GLY A 270 -23.58 -18.19 5.03
CA GLY A 270 -24.84 -17.49 4.74
C GLY A 270 -25.70 -17.24 5.99
N GLU A 271 -25.11 -17.34 7.19
CA GLU A 271 -25.76 -17.09 8.48
C GLU A 271 -25.65 -15.61 8.91
N PHE A 272 -24.79 -14.83 8.26
CA PHE A 272 -24.68 -13.40 8.49
C PHE A 272 -25.85 -12.67 7.81
N GLY A 273 -26.76 -12.11 8.62
CA GLY A 273 -28.02 -11.57 8.13
C GLY A 273 -27.86 -10.49 7.05
N GLU A 274 -28.81 -10.40 6.12
CA GLU A 274 -28.74 -9.47 4.98
C GLU A 274 -28.56 -8.01 5.41
N SER A 275 -29.23 -7.59 6.49
CA SER A 275 -29.08 -6.24 7.05
C SER A 275 -27.67 -6.00 7.59
N GLN A 276 -27.09 -6.97 8.30
CA GLN A 276 -25.74 -6.91 8.85
C GLN A 276 -24.69 -6.91 7.74
N TRP A 277 -24.90 -7.74 6.70
CA TRP A 277 -24.05 -7.74 5.52
C TRP A 277 -24.09 -6.40 4.80
N LYS A 278 -25.29 -5.82 4.63
CA LYS A 278 -25.45 -4.51 4.02
C LYS A 278 -24.68 -3.45 4.81
N GLU A 279 -24.87 -3.39 6.13
CA GLU A 279 -24.17 -2.48 7.04
C GLU A 279 -22.65 -2.59 6.91
N LEU A 280 -22.10 -3.81 7.02
CA LEU A 280 -20.67 -4.05 6.84
C LEU A 280 -20.19 -3.59 5.47
N SER A 281 -20.88 -4.00 4.39
CA SER A 281 -20.45 -3.69 3.02
C SER A 281 -20.52 -2.20 2.71
N ASP A 282 -21.52 -1.49 3.23
CA ASP A 282 -21.67 -0.05 3.07
C ASP A 282 -20.65 0.71 3.92
N GLY A 283 -20.36 0.24 5.14
CA GLY A 283 -19.30 0.78 5.97
C GLY A 283 -17.92 0.66 5.32
N LEU A 284 -17.61 -0.49 4.72
CA LEU A 284 -16.38 -0.68 3.94
C LEU A 284 -16.29 0.31 2.78
N ARG A 285 -17.36 0.45 2.00
CA ARG A 285 -17.42 1.41 0.88
C ARG A 285 -17.24 2.85 1.36
N ALA A 286 -17.96 3.26 2.40
CA ALA A 286 -17.89 4.61 2.94
C ALA A 286 -16.49 4.95 3.47
N MET A 287 -15.82 4.00 4.12
CA MET A 287 -14.46 4.17 4.63
C MET A 287 -13.43 4.38 3.51
N ILE A 288 -13.57 3.66 2.39
CA ILE A 288 -12.58 3.69 1.28
C ILE A 288 -12.87 4.80 0.27
N LEU A 289 -14.15 4.99 -0.08
CA LEU A 289 -14.58 5.87 -1.18
C LEU A 289 -15.10 7.23 -0.70
N GLY A 290 -15.23 7.42 0.60
CA GLY A 290 -15.95 8.53 1.22
C GLY A 290 -17.47 8.30 1.26
N PRO A 291 -18.21 9.16 1.99
CA PRO A 291 -19.67 9.13 1.97
C PRO A 291 -20.21 9.35 0.56
N ALA A 292 -21.31 8.67 0.23
CA ALA A 292 -22.04 8.81 -1.02
C ALA A 292 -22.80 10.15 -1.10
#